data_AF-A0A7V9T1U1-F1
#
_entry.id   AF-A0A7V9T1U1-F1
#
_cell.length_a   1.000
_cell.length_b   1.000
_cell.length_c   1.000
_cell.angle_alpha   90.00
_cell.angle_beta   90.00
_cell.angle_gamma   90.00
#
_symmetry.space_group_name_H-M   'P 1'
#
loop_
_entity.id
_entity.type
_entity.pdbx_description
1 polymer ?
#
loop_
_entity_poly.entity_id
_entity_poly.type
_entity_poly.pdbx_seq_one_letter_code
_entity_poly.pdbx_strand_id
1 'polypeptide(L)'
;MLMIPIPHSGVFRGVDGLDVARAVPGIVEITITAAPGRALLALPEGCTYLGFAFARAATPAEVEAALRAARACLEVRIASTLLTVS
;
A
#
# COMPACT_ATOMS: atom_id res chain seq x y z
N MET A 1 -1.72 11.36 7.00
CA MET A 1 -1.48 10.56 5.78
C MET A 1 -0.91 9.22 6.19
N LEU A 2 -1.02 8.21 5.33
CA LEU A 2 -0.44 6.89 5.56
C LEU A 2 0.43 6.47 4.37
N MET A 3 1.67 6.08 4.64
CA MET A 3 2.54 5.44 3.64
C MET A 3 2.17 3.96 3.55
N ILE A 4 2.15 3.40 2.35
CA ILE A 4 1.77 2.01 2.12
C ILE A 4 3.00 1.10 2.22
N PRO A 5 3.24 0.40 3.37
CA PRO A 5 4.33 -0.58 3.47
C PRO A 5 4.23 -1.65 2.42
N ILE A 6 5.41 -2.08 2.00
CA ILE A 6 5.65 -3.27 1.20
C ILE A 6 5.78 -4.44 2.19
N PRO A 7 4.90 -5.46 2.16
CA PRO A 7 4.90 -6.52 3.16
C PRO A 7 6.12 -7.45 3.05
N HIS A 8 6.66 -7.66 1.85
CA HIS A 8 7.86 -8.44 1.59
C HIS A 8 8.44 -8.09 0.22
N SER A 9 9.72 -8.43 -0.01
CA SER A 9 10.37 -8.21 -1.31
C SER A 9 9.83 -9.14 -2.40
N GLY A 10 9.95 -8.73 -3.67
CA GLY A 10 9.58 -9.52 -4.84
C GLY A 10 9.18 -8.66 -6.04
N VAL A 11 8.48 -9.23 -7.02
CA VAL A 11 7.99 -8.48 -8.18
C VAL A 11 6.56 -8.01 -7.94
N PHE A 12 6.33 -6.70 -7.96
CA PHE A 12 5.00 -6.12 -7.78
C PHE A 12 4.06 -6.54 -8.92
N ARG A 13 2.85 -6.99 -8.58
CA ARG A 13 1.83 -7.41 -9.54
C ARG A 13 0.55 -6.58 -9.47
N GLY A 14 0.39 -5.73 -8.46
CA GLY A 14 -0.78 -4.87 -8.29
C GLY A 14 -1.27 -4.84 -6.84
N VAL A 15 -2.32 -4.05 -6.62
CA VAL A 15 -3.05 -3.98 -5.35
C VAL A 15 -4.51 -4.26 -5.63
N ASP A 16 -5.09 -5.21 -4.90
CA ASP A 16 -6.51 -5.50 -4.96
C ASP A 16 -7.24 -4.75 -3.83
N GLY A 17 -8.57 -4.62 -3.95
CA GLY A 17 -9.40 -3.94 -2.95
C GLY A 17 -9.32 -2.39 -2.96
N LEU A 18 -8.68 -1.79 -3.97
CA LEU A 18 -8.55 -0.33 -4.11
C LEU A 18 -9.90 0.40 -4.10
N ASP A 19 -10.90 -0.11 -4.80
CA ASP A 19 -12.21 0.55 -4.87
C ASP A 19 -12.94 0.52 -3.51
N VAL A 20 -12.85 -0.60 -2.80
CA VAL A 20 -13.39 -0.74 -1.44
C VAL A 20 -12.67 0.20 -0.48
N ALA A 21 -11.34 0.26 -0.56
CA ALA A 21 -10.52 1.14 0.28
C ALA A 21 -10.83 2.63 0.02
N ARG A 22 -11.06 3.01 -1.25
CA ARG A 22 -11.44 4.39 -1.63
C ARG A 22 -12.86 4.75 -1.20
N ALA A 23 -13.74 3.77 -1.06
CA ALA A 23 -15.10 3.96 -0.57
C ALA A 23 -15.19 4.12 0.96
N VAL A 24 -14.11 3.88 1.71
CA VAL A 24 -14.10 4.08 3.17
C VAL A 24 -14.37 5.56 3.51
N PRO A 25 -15.37 5.87 4.34
CA PRO A 25 -15.66 7.23 4.75
C PRO A 25 -14.42 7.94 5.34
N GLY A 26 -14.19 9.18 4.89
CA GLY A 26 -13.05 9.98 5.30
C GLY A 26 -11.78 9.77 4.46
N ILE A 27 -11.73 8.77 3.58
CA ILE A 27 -10.67 8.67 2.56
C ILE A 27 -10.90 9.72 1.48
N VAL A 28 -9.84 10.48 1.22
CA VAL A 28 -9.83 11.51 0.18
C VAL A 28 -9.17 10.97 -1.08
N GLU A 29 -8.07 10.23 -0.92
CA GLU A 29 -7.27 9.74 -2.05
C GLU A 29 -6.45 8.50 -1.64
N ILE A 30 -6.32 7.57 -2.58
CA ILE A 30 -5.35 6.47 -2.51
C ILE A 30 -4.63 6.37 -3.85
N THR A 31 -3.30 6.51 -3.79
CA THR A 31 -2.42 6.52 -4.97
C THR A 31 -1.33 5.47 -4.81
N ILE A 32 -1.22 4.58 -5.80
CA ILE A 32 -0.16 3.57 -5.92
C ILE A 32 0.88 4.12 -6.89
N THR A 33 2.11 4.33 -6.41
CA THR A 33 3.21 4.87 -7.20
C THR A 33 4.09 3.78 -7.81
N ALA A 34 4.05 2.57 -7.24
CA ALA A 34 4.74 1.41 -7.80
C ALA A 34 4.12 0.96 -9.13
N ALA A 35 4.96 0.70 -10.12
CA ALA A 35 4.53 0.14 -11.40
C ALA A 35 4.61 -1.39 -11.39
N PRO A 36 3.56 -2.12 -11.84
CA PRO A 36 3.61 -3.57 -11.96
C PRO A 36 4.82 -4.05 -12.79
N GLY A 37 5.40 -5.18 -12.41
CA GLY A 37 6.61 -5.74 -13.01
C GLY A 37 7.92 -5.18 -12.46
N ARG A 38 7.89 -4.17 -11.58
CA ARG A 38 9.08 -3.68 -10.87
C ARG A 38 9.36 -4.51 -9.62
N ALA A 39 10.64 -4.66 -9.31
CA ALA A 39 11.07 -5.20 -8.04
C ALA A 39 10.70 -4.24 -6.91
N LEU A 40 10.11 -4.78 -5.84
CA LEU A 40 9.93 -4.12 -4.56
C LEU A 40 10.89 -4.74 -3.57
N LEU A 41 11.52 -3.90 -2.77
CA LEU A 41 12.34 -4.30 -1.64
C LEU A 41 11.60 -3.85 -0.39
N ALA A 42 11.40 -4.77 0.55
CA ALA A 42 10.99 -4.39 1.89
C ALA A 42 12.14 -3.66 2.60
N LEU A 43 11.82 -2.91 3.66
CA LEU A 43 12.85 -2.28 4.50
C LEU A 43 13.70 -3.34 5.23
N PRO A 44 14.98 -3.04 5.54
CA PRO A 44 15.68 -1.75 5.36
C PRO A 44 16.22 -1.50 3.95
N GLU A 45 16.35 -2.52 3.10
CA GLU A 45 16.98 -2.40 1.77
C GLU A 45 16.15 -1.56 0.80
N GLY A 46 14.83 -1.52 0.98
CA GLY A 46 13.92 -0.71 0.18
C GLY A 46 13.68 0.68 0.76
N CYS A 47 14.31 1.72 0.19
CA CYS A 47 13.96 3.12 0.47
C CYS A 47 12.64 3.56 -0.20
N THR A 48 11.71 2.63 -0.47
CA THR A 48 10.49 2.89 -1.26
C THR A 48 9.24 2.44 -0.54
N TYR A 49 8.14 3.13 -0.84
CA TYR A 49 6.80 2.80 -0.37
C TYR A 49 5.94 2.48 -1.60
N LEU A 50 4.92 1.67 -1.40
CA LEU A 50 4.03 1.28 -2.50
C LEU A 50 3.20 2.47 -3.02
N GLY A 51 2.93 3.41 -2.13
CA GLY A 51 2.05 4.55 -2.39
C GLY A 51 1.60 5.22 -1.10
N PHE A 52 0.53 6.00 -1.20
CA PHE A 52 0.02 6.85 -0.14
C PHE A 52 -1.51 6.80 -0.06
N ALA A 53 -2.03 6.95 1.16
CA ALA A 53 -3.43 7.20 1.42
C ALA A 53 -3.60 8.50 2.23
N PHE A 54 -4.55 9.32 1.81
CA PHE A 54 -4.92 10.58 2.46
C PHE A 54 -6.34 10.48 3.00
N ALA A 55 -6.53 10.98 4.22
CA ALA A 55 -7.82 11.01 4.88
C ALA A 55 -8.04 12.37 5.55
N ARG A 56 -9.32 12.74 5.70
CA ARG A 56 -9.76 13.97 6.36
C ARG A 56 -10.99 13.67 7.21
N ALA A 57 -10.95 14.10 8.47
CA ALA A 57 -12.05 13.98 9.43
C ALA A 57 -11.96 15.11 10.47
N ALA A 58 -12.92 15.18 11.40
CA ALA A 58 -12.98 16.24 12.39
C ALA A 58 -11.91 16.07 13.47
N THR A 59 -11.50 14.83 13.77
CA THR A 59 -10.49 14.53 14.77
C THR A 59 -9.33 13.69 14.23
N PRO A 60 -8.13 13.75 14.83
CA PRO A 60 -7.02 12.87 14.49
C PRO A 60 -7.39 11.38 14.63
N ALA A 61 -8.16 11.01 15.65
CA ALA A 61 -8.58 9.63 15.89
C ALA A 61 -9.45 9.07 14.74
N GLU A 62 -10.37 9.89 14.21
CA GLU A 62 -11.18 9.52 13.04
C GLU A 62 -10.34 9.39 11.77
N VAL A 63 -9.35 10.27 11.57
CA VAL A 63 -8.39 10.16 10.46
C VAL A 63 -7.62 8.84 10.55
N GLU A 64 -7.12 8.48 11.73
CA GLU A 64 -6.41 7.22 11.96
C GLU A 64 -7.32 6.00 11.73
N ALA A 65 -8.57 6.06 12.18
CA ALA A 65 -9.55 5.00 11.98
C ALA A 65 -9.84 4.78 10.49
N ALA A 66 -10.08 5.85 9.72
CA ALA A 66 -10.31 5.79 8.28
C ALA A 66 -9.09 5.21 7.53
N LEU A 67 -7.88 5.68 7.85
CA LEU A 67 -6.64 5.18 7.24
C LEU A 67 -6.39 3.70 7.56
N ARG A 68 -6.70 3.27 8.79
CA ARG A 68 -6.59 1.87 9.22
C ARG A 68 -7.62 0.99 8.52
N ALA A 69 -8.87 1.42 8.42
CA ALA A 69 -9.93 0.70 7.74
C ALA A 69 -9.62 0.54 6.24
N ALA A 70 -9.22 1.63 5.57
CA ALA A 70 -8.83 1.58 4.16
C ALA A 70 -7.62 0.66 3.94
N ARG A 71 -6.63 0.69 4.85
CA ARG A 71 -5.50 -0.25 4.79
C ARG A 71 -5.94 -1.71 4.85
N ALA A 72 -6.88 -2.04 5.73
CA ALA A 72 -7.33 -3.42 5.91
C ALA A 72 -8.02 -3.98 4.66
N CYS A 73 -8.50 -3.13 3.77
CA CYS A 73 -9.08 -3.52 2.48
C CYS A 73 -8.03 -3.81 1.39
N LEU A 74 -6.77 -3.41 1.57
CA LEU A 74 -5.74 -3.51 0.53
C LEU A 74 -4.97 -4.82 0.63
N GLU A 75 -4.94 -5.56 -0.49
CA GLU A 75 -4.09 -6.72 -0.66
C GLU A 75 -2.98 -6.42 -1.68
N VAL A 76 -1.72 -6.46 -1.25
CA VAL A 76 -0.57 -6.18 -2.12
C VAL A 76 -0.11 -7.51 -2.74
N ARG A 77 -0.27 -7.64 -4.06
CA ARG A 77 0.18 -8.82 -4.78
C ARG A 77 1.64 -8.68 -5.19
N ILE A 78 2.49 -9.55 -4.64
CA ILE A 78 3.91 -9.61 -4.93
C ILE A 78 4.26 -11.05 -5.29
N ALA A 79 4.81 -11.25 -6.49
CA ALA A 79 5.31 -12.56 -6.90
C ALA A 79 6.72 -12.78 -6.36
N SER A 80 7.00 -13.97 -5.85
CA SER A 80 8.34 -14.36 -5.43
C SER A 80 9.31 -14.26 -6.59
N THR A 81 10.43 -13.57 -6.38
CA THR A 81 11.58 -13.69 -7.27
C THR A 81 12.31 -14.96 -6.88
N LEU A 82 12.25 -16.02 -7.70
CA LEU A 82 13.26 -17.07 -7.62
C LEU A 82 14.58 -16.45 -8.07
N LEU A 83 15.34 -15.90 -7.13
CA LEU A 83 16.75 -15.66 -7.37
C LEU A 83 17.40 -17.04 -7.34
N THR A 84 17.53 -17.66 -8.51
CA THR A 84 18.46 -18.77 -8.68
C THR A 84 19.85 -18.18 -8.47
N VAL A 85 20.40 -18.35 -7.26
CA VAL A 85 21.81 -18.06 -7.01
C VAL A 85 22.59 -19.07 -7.85
N SER A 86 23.27 -18.58 -8.90
CA SER A 86 24.25 -19.37 -9.66
C SER A 86 25.57 -19.44 -8.89
#